data_AF-F8NEZ8-F1
#
_entry.id   AF-F8NEZ8-F1
#
_cell.length_a   1.000
_cell.length_b   1.000
_cell.length_c   1.000
_cell.angle_alpha   90.00
_cell.angle_beta   90.00
_cell.angle_gamma   90.00
#
_symmetry.space_group_name_H-M   'P 1'
#
loop_
_entity.id
_entity.type
_entity.pdbx_description
1 polymer ?
#
loop_
_entity_poly.entity_id
_entity_poly.type
_entity_poly.pdbx_seq_one_letter_code
_entity_poly.pdbx_strand_id
1 'polypeptide(L)'
;MFISDMFYLDECRLFIPPTKVDTFKDDVSQQPRSNAQARSEDNNCTGNWLAANMVEEDKIQVFDQTGIFLMACRHGFVKSVAEMKHSRELSKYALATINRLLDVCGDGQGIGHNFGCTLRKTVASSSIGEKAKRLGLTITVNAFHGYAHNRQFLLIYEGRFLLNNYRQAISIIHDYSPVVEKFQTLHNISNTDFVRWNLEELALIGNLSTGFEYDVMTVTYVDELDKLQQLEAKTNKITSSSFLTYTPSHFGSDFAEDEAKSLYQRLTRQKKCVEELEHQAKMTTRWDELHSEFIKAKEFIGHQHFILVVEELKGLVIQRLLELSKANLSGTGYKMRKQISRALAKRSGAIRTALQKYNWMAPKQNPPRPILEYSEIVSYATLVSAKRQVAIKFFKIQCAKEEVLQLNVEVQRLHVWIDNEDRTLFESYNATKVNSPLLAAKLYLLYAKQHRINNVHCNRLRCIYKLEGYTRQIYSMLGDMSAGSNHNENDDLDLTLIKDELNNEAVRLEDYIRGIS
;
A
#
# COMPACT_ATOMS: atom_id res chain seq x y z
N MET A 1 5.57 12.82 -36.17
CA MET A 1 5.18 11.43 -36.43
C MET A 1 4.69 10.84 -35.12
N PHE A 2 3.38 10.87 -34.92
CA PHE A 2 2.71 10.36 -33.73
C PHE A 2 2.79 8.83 -33.76
N ILE A 3 3.28 8.20 -32.68
CA ILE A 3 2.91 6.80 -32.38
C ILE A 3 1.85 6.89 -31.29
N SER A 4 0.65 7.16 -31.77
CA SER A 4 -0.61 6.91 -31.10
C SER A 4 -0.94 5.46 -31.39
N ASP A 5 -0.37 4.53 -30.62
CA ASP A 5 -0.89 3.17 -30.54
C ASP A 5 -0.96 2.81 -29.05
N MET A 6 -2.11 3.15 -28.45
CA MET A 6 -2.68 2.31 -27.40
C MET A 6 -2.96 0.95 -28.05
N PHE A 7 -1.95 0.08 -28.08
CA PHE A 7 -2.22 -1.34 -28.27
C PHE A 7 -3.08 -1.76 -27.09
N TYR A 8 -4.35 -2.04 -27.38
CA TYR A 8 -5.19 -2.88 -26.55
C TYR A 8 -4.35 -4.10 -26.15
N LEU A 9 -4.15 -4.31 -24.84
CA LEU A 9 -3.41 -5.47 -24.31
C LEU A 9 -4.03 -6.82 -24.73
N ASP A 10 -5.24 -6.80 -25.29
CA ASP A 10 -5.97 -7.97 -25.79
C ASP A 10 -5.29 -8.70 -26.97
N GLU A 11 -4.34 -8.10 -27.69
CA GLU A 11 -3.64 -8.76 -28.81
C GLU A 11 -2.27 -9.37 -28.43
N CYS A 12 -1.80 -9.18 -27.19
CA CYS A 12 -0.53 -9.74 -26.77
C CYS A 12 -0.67 -11.24 -26.46
N ARG A 13 0.07 -12.11 -27.17
CA ARG A 13 0.03 -13.60 -26.96
C ARG A 13 0.35 -14.05 -25.52
N LEU A 14 1.00 -13.17 -24.74
CA LEU A 14 1.35 -13.37 -23.33
C LEU A 14 0.21 -12.94 -22.38
N PHE A 15 -0.71 -12.10 -22.83
CA PHE A 15 -1.77 -11.56 -22.00
C PHE A 15 -2.94 -12.55 -21.90
N ILE A 16 -3.49 -12.69 -20.69
CA ILE A 16 -4.70 -13.47 -20.44
C ILE A 16 -5.86 -12.48 -20.26
N PRO A 17 -6.84 -12.47 -21.17
CA PRO A 17 -7.95 -11.52 -21.10
C PRO A 17 -8.80 -11.78 -19.84
N PRO A 18 -9.41 -10.75 -19.23
CA PRO A 18 -10.22 -10.88 -18.02
C PRO A 18 -11.32 -11.93 -18.11
N THR A 19 -11.96 -12.06 -19.28
CA THR A 19 -13.00 -13.06 -19.54
C THR A 19 -12.51 -14.50 -19.35
N LYS A 20 -11.23 -14.79 -19.67
CA LYS A 20 -10.60 -16.10 -19.43
C LYS A 20 -10.11 -16.28 -18.01
N VAL A 21 -9.87 -15.18 -17.27
CA VAL A 21 -9.54 -15.27 -15.85
C VAL A 21 -10.80 -15.55 -15.04
N ASP A 22 -11.92 -14.93 -15.41
CA ASP A 22 -13.17 -15.03 -14.67
C ASP A 22 -13.89 -16.38 -14.83
N THR A 23 -13.49 -17.23 -15.79
CA THR A 23 -13.93 -18.63 -15.82
C THR A 23 -13.53 -19.41 -14.56
N PHE A 24 -12.47 -18.97 -13.87
CA PHE A 24 -11.98 -19.58 -12.64
C PHE A 24 -12.50 -18.86 -11.38
N LYS A 25 -13.48 -17.96 -11.51
CA LYS A 25 -14.04 -17.22 -10.37
C LYS A 25 -14.70 -18.16 -9.35
N ASP A 26 -15.43 -19.16 -9.84
CA ASP A 26 -16.19 -20.11 -9.01
C ASP A 26 -15.35 -21.29 -8.51
N ASP A 27 -14.15 -21.48 -9.08
CA ASP A 27 -13.16 -22.49 -8.65
C ASP A 27 -12.42 -22.09 -7.36
N VAL A 28 -12.66 -20.88 -6.86
CA VAL A 28 -12.06 -20.34 -5.65
C VAL A 28 -13.15 -20.19 -4.59
N SER A 29 -13.11 -21.03 -3.56
CA SER A 29 -13.98 -20.86 -2.39
C SER A 29 -13.73 -19.48 -1.79
N GLN A 30 -14.75 -18.64 -1.67
CA GLN A 30 -14.68 -17.52 -0.74
C GLN A 30 -14.38 -18.08 0.65
N GLN A 31 -13.57 -17.36 1.43
CA GLN A 31 -13.09 -17.75 2.77
C GLN A 31 -14.11 -18.54 3.61
N PRO A 32 -13.66 -19.46 4.48
CA PRO A 32 -14.56 -20.31 5.26
C PRO A 32 -15.47 -19.44 6.13
N ARG A 33 -16.77 -19.43 5.81
CA ARG A 33 -17.80 -19.07 6.78
C ARG A 33 -17.67 -20.03 7.95
N SER A 34 -17.57 -19.45 9.14
CA SER A 34 -17.64 -20.12 10.44
C SER A 34 -18.58 -21.32 10.42
N ASN A 35 -18.02 -22.53 10.46
CA ASN A 35 -18.68 -23.69 11.05
C ASN A 35 -17.59 -24.64 11.53
N ALA A 36 -17.47 -24.70 12.86
CA ALA A 36 -16.61 -25.62 13.56
C ALA A 36 -17.08 -27.06 13.31
N GLN A 37 -16.26 -27.86 12.63
CA GLN A 37 -16.20 -29.30 12.88
C GLN A 37 -14.93 -29.94 12.30
N ALA A 38 -14.12 -30.44 13.24
CA ALA A 38 -13.08 -31.47 13.15
C ALA A 38 -12.42 -31.75 11.78
N ARG A 39 -11.21 -31.23 11.57
CA ARG A 39 -10.22 -31.79 10.63
C ARG A 39 -8.81 -31.75 11.24
N SER A 40 -8.05 -32.80 10.95
CA SER A 40 -6.75 -33.22 11.49
C SER A 40 -5.70 -32.11 11.72
N GLU A 41 -4.81 -32.37 12.68
CA GLU A 41 -3.69 -31.55 13.18
C GLU A 41 -2.67 -31.06 12.11
N ASP A 42 -2.85 -31.40 10.84
CA ASP A 42 -1.98 -31.02 9.71
C ASP A 42 -2.32 -29.64 9.09
N ASN A 43 -3.26 -28.89 9.67
CA ASN A 43 -4.01 -27.83 8.97
C ASN A 43 -3.73 -26.37 9.39
N ASN A 44 -2.63 -26.04 10.08
CA ASN A 44 -2.41 -24.67 10.58
C ASN A 44 -1.44 -23.78 9.76
N CYS A 45 -1.04 -24.14 8.53
CA CYS A 45 -0.09 -23.30 7.78
C CYS A 45 -0.66 -21.92 7.40
N THR A 46 -1.95 -21.86 7.03
CA THR A 46 -2.59 -20.65 6.48
C THR A 46 -2.90 -19.63 7.58
N GLY A 47 -3.32 -20.08 8.77
CA GLY A 47 -3.60 -19.22 9.92
C GLY A 47 -2.35 -18.52 10.44
N ASN A 48 -1.24 -19.26 10.56
CA ASN A 48 0.04 -18.71 11.02
C ASN A 48 0.68 -17.74 10.02
N TRP A 49 0.48 -17.94 8.71
CA TRP A 49 1.00 -17.03 7.66
C TRP A 49 0.14 -15.78 7.44
N LEU A 50 -1.19 -15.89 7.59
CA LEU A 50 -2.11 -14.75 7.49
C LEU A 50 -1.93 -13.78 8.67
N ALA A 51 -1.72 -14.30 9.89
CA ALA A 51 -1.49 -13.47 11.07
C ALA A 51 -0.28 -12.52 10.94
N ALA A 52 0.73 -12.87 10.14
CA ALA A 52 1.90 -12.03 9.88
C ALA A 52 1.69 -10.96 8.79
N ASN A 53 0.62 -11.03 8.00
CA ASN A 53 0.37 -10.15 6.85
C ASN A 53 -0.94 -9.35 6.94
N MET A 54 -1.75 -9.53 7.98
CA MET A 54 -3.00 -8.79 8.14
C MET A 54 -2.74 -7.38 8.70
N VAL A 55 -2.32 -6.48 7.82
CA VAL A 55 -2.79 -5.10 7.88
C VAL A 55 -3.99 -5.04 6.95
N GLU A 56 -5.19 -5.09 7.53
CA GLU A 56 -6.42 -4.73 6.80
C GLU A 56 -6.36 -3.24 6.50
N GLU A 57 -5.73 -2.91 5.37
CA GLU A 57 -5.90 -1.61 4.75
C GLU A 57 -7.25 -1.60 4.04
N ASP A 58 -8.27 -1.11 4.73
CA ASP A 58 -9.51 -0.64 4.13
C ASP A 58 -9.20 0.51 3.17
N LYS A 59 -8.86 0.16 1.92
CA LYS A 59 -8.59 1.11 0.84
C LYS A 59 -9.85 1.29 0.01
N ILE A 60 -10.39 2.50 0.07
CA ILE A 60 -11.32 3.08 -0.91
C ILE A 60 -10.76 2.79 -2.32
N GLN A 61 -11.51 2.03 -3.12
CA GLN A 61 -11.07 1.55 -4.44
C GLN A 61 -11.25 2.64 -5.51
N VAL A 62 -10.20 3.44 -5.72
CA VAL A 62 -10.20 4.55 -6.71
C VAL A 62 -9.84 4.08 -8.13
N PHE A 63 -9.24 2.88 -8.30
CA PHE A 63 -8.76 2.39 -9.59
C PHE A 63 -9.31 1.00 -9.93
N ASP A 64 -9.74 0.81 -11.18
CA ASP A 64 -10.26 -0.45 -11.73
C ASP A 64 -9.20 -1.56 -11.67
N GLN A 65 -7.98 -1.24 -12.11
CA GLN A 65 -6.82 -2.12 -12.05
C GLN A 65 -6.08 -1.97 -10.71
N THR A 66 -5.99 -3.06 -9.96
CA THR A 66 -5.33 -3.13 -8.65
C THR A 66 -3.90 -3.68 -8.74
N GLY A 67 -3.54 -4.33 -9.85
CA GLY A 67 -2.20 -4.89 -10.06
C GLY A 67 -2.09 -5.76 -11.32
N ILE A 68 -0.97 -6.49 -11.41
CA ILE A 68 -0.73 -7.51 -12.43
C ILE A 68 -0.30 -8.83 -11.77
N PHE A 69 -0.82 -9.95 -12.26
CA PHE A 69 -0.38 -11.28 -11.90
C PHE A 69 0.49 -11.82 -13.04
N LEU A 70 1.75 -12.13 -12.74
CA LEU A 70 2.75 -12.47 -13.75
C LEU A 70 3.35 -13.84 -13.49
N MET A 71 3.45 -14.65 -14.55
CA MET A 71 4.17 -15.91 -14.54
C MET A 71 5.41 -15.79 -15.42
N ALA A 72 6.58 -16.04 -14.84
CA ALA A 72 7.86 -16.06 -15.55
C ALA A 72 8.57 -17.41 -15.37
N CYS A 73 9.38 -17.78 -16.34
CA CYS A 73 10.28 -18.93 -16.20
C CYS A 73 11.56 -18.54 -15.46
N ARG A 74 12.34 -19.54 -15.03
CA ARG A 74 13.63 -19.36 -14.32
C ARG A 74 14.67 -18.51 -15.06
N HIS A 75 14.52 -18.34 -16.38
CA HIS A 75 15.42 -17.54 -17.21
C HIS A 75 14.98 -16.07 -17.34
N GLY A 76 13.94 -15.66 -16.60
CA GLY A 76 13.43 -14.27 -16.62
C GLY A 76 12.46 -13.97 -17.77
N PHE A 77 12.15 -14.94 -18.65
CA PHE A 77 11.13 -14.72 -19.69
C PHE A 77 9.73 -14.84 -19.12
N VAL A 78 8.93 -13.81 -19.36
CA VAL A 78 7.50 -13.78 -19.05
C VAL A 78 6.76 -14.79 -19.93
N LYS A 79 5.95 -15.64 -19.31
CA LYS A 79 5.14 -16.67 -19.96
C LYS A 79 3.67 -16.27 -20.03
N SER A 80 3.17 -15.59 -19.01
CA SER A 80 1.83 -15.01 -19.04
C SER A 80 1.69 -13.83 -18.09
N VAL A 81 0.75 -12.93 -18.42
CA VAL A 81 0.37 -11.77 -17.63
C VAL A 81 -1.15 -11.70 -17.57
N ALA A 82 -1.71 -11.49 -16.38
CA ALA A 82 -3.13 -11.23 -16.18
C ALA A 82 -3.29 -9.92 -15.39
N GLU A 83 -4.24 -9.07 -15.78
CA GLU A 83 -4.58 -7.88 -15.00
C GLU A 83 -5.44 -8.25 -13.81
N MET A 84 -5.08 -7.71 -12.65
CA MET A 84 -5.90 -7.81 -11.45
C MET A 84 -6.87 -6.63 -11.44
N LYS A 85 -8.17 -6.92 -11.47
CA LYS A 85 -9.24 -5.93 -11.43
C LYS A 85 -10.00 -6.03 -10.11
N HIS A 86 -10.12 -4.90 -9.40
CA HIS A 86 -10.87 -4.69 -8.14
C HIS A 86 -10.49 -5.57 -6.92
N SER A 87 -9.87 -6.75 -7.12
CA SER A 87 -9.53 -7.70 -6.06
C SER A 87 -8.02 -7.75 -5.80
N ARG A 88 -7.62 -8.05 -4.56
CA ARG A 88 -6.25 -8.55 -4.25
C ARG A 88 -6.10 -10.00 -4.76
N GLU A 89 -4.93 -10.63 -4.56
CA GLU A 89 -4.49 -11.92 -5.12
C GLU A 89 -5.46 -13.09 -4.91
N LEU A 90 -6.53 -13.16 -5.68
CA LEU A 90 -7.44 -14.30 -5.73
C LEU A 90 -6.77 -15.42 -6.52
N SER A 91 -6.90 -16.67 -6.06
CA SER A 91 -6.33 -17.84 -6.72
C SER A 91 -6.77 -18.02 -8.18
N LYS A 92 -7.84 -17.34 -8.63
CA LYS A 92 -8.32 -17.34 -10.02
C LYS A 92 -7.24 -16.88 -11.01
N TYR A 93 -6.40 -15.91 -10.64
CA TYR A 93 -5.31 -15.43 -11.49
C TYR A 93 -4.21 -16.50 -11.64
N ALA A 94 -3.91 -17.22 -10.56
CA ALA A 94 -3.00 -18.36 -10.58
C ALA A 94 -3.55 -19.52 -11.42
N LEU A 95 -4.83 -19.86 -11.28
CA LEU A 95 -5.48 -20.90 -12.08
C LEU A 95 -5.44 -20.57 -13.59
N ALA A 96 -5.75 -19.33 -13.96
CA ALA A 96 -5.73 -18.88 -15.35
C ALA A 96 -4.33 -18.98 -15.97
N THR A 97 -3.30 -18.55 -15.24
CA THR A 97 -1.91 -18.61 -15.69
C THR A 97 -1.38 -20.05 -15.76
N ILE A 98 -1.75 -20.93 -14.81
CA ILE A 98 -1.42 -22.36 -14.84
C ILE A 98 -2.10 -23.05 -16.03
N ASN A 99 -3.39 -22.79 -16.26
CA ASN A 99 -4.11 -23.40 -17.37
C ASN A 99 -3.47 -23.02 -18.72
N ARG A 100 -3.10 -21.74 -18.87
CA ARG A 100 -2.39 -21.24 -20.04
C ARG A 100 -1.00 -21.88 -20.20
N LEU A 101 -0.27 -22.07 -19.11
CA LEU A 101 1.02 -22.77 -19.14
C LEU A 101 0.85 -24.21 -19.64
N LEU A 102 -0.15 -24.92 -19.13
CA LEU A 102 -0.44 -26.29 -19.54
C LEU A 102 -0.88 -26.38 -21.00
N ASP A 103 -1.65 -25.41 -21.50
CA ASP A 103 -2.04 -25.32 -22.92
C ASP A 103 -0.84 -25.09 -23.86
N VAL A 104 0.16 -24.32 -23.41
CA VAL A 104 1.26 -23.86 -24.27
C VAL A 104 2.51 -24.73 -24.15
N CYS A 105 2.85 -25.17 -22.94
CA CYS A 105 4.09 -25.89 -22.65
C CYS A 105 3.89 -27.40 -22.44
N GLY A 106 2.66 -27.88 -22.30
CA GLY A 106 2.34 -29.30 -22.21
C GLY A 106 2.83 -29.97 -20.93
N ASP A 107 3.37 -31.18 -21.07
CA ASP A 107 3.67 -32.07 -19.94
C ASP A 107 4.89 -31.64 -19.11
N GLY A 108 4.92 -32.08 -17.84
CA GLY A 108 6.10 -32.04 -16.98
C GLY A 108 6.49 -30.64 -16.46
N GLN A 109 5.54 -29.71 -16.39
CA GLN A 109 5.82 -28.34 -15.97
C GLN A 109 5.97 -28.22 -14.44
N GLY A 110 6.97 -27.45 -14.01
CA GLY A 110 7.22 -27.10 -12.62
C GLY A 110 6.91 -25.62 -12.36
N ILE A 111 6.07 -25.32 -11.37
CA ILE A 111 5.69 -23.95 -11.00
C ILE A 111 6.11 -23.67 -9.56
N GLY A 112 6.75 -22.53 -9.30
CA GLY A 112 7.05 -22.04 -7.95
C GLY A 112 6.06 -20.96 -7.52
N HIS A 113 5.46 -21.08 -6.33
CA HIS A 113 4.61 -20.03 -5.75
C HIS A 113 4.80 -19.90 -4.24
N ASN A 114 4.71 -18.68 -3.68
CA ASN A 114 4.88 -18.41 -2.24
C ASN A 114 3.81 -19.08 -1.34
N PHE A 115 2.60 -19.35 -1.87
CA PHE A 115 1.54 -20.15 -1.23
C PHE A 115 1.27 -21.49 -1.93
N GLY A 116 2.28 -22.07 -2.57
CA GLY A 116 2.14 -23.27 -3.41
C GLY A 116 1.43 -24.48 -2.75
N CYS A 117 1.45 -24.66 -1.42
CA CYS A 117 0.67 -25.71 -0.75
C CYS A 117 -0.84 -25.49 -0.86
N THR A 118 -1.31 -24.26 -0.61
CA THR A 118 -2.72 -23.89 -0.81
C THR A 118 -3.07 -23.95 -2.28
N LEU A 119 -2.20 -23.42 -3.14
CA LEU A 119 -2.41 -23.45 -4.59
C LEU A 119 -2.53 -24.89 -5.12
N ARG A 120 -1.76 -25.84 -4.59
CA ARG A 120 -1.85 -27.25 -4.95
C ARG A 120 -3.23 -27.82 -4.62
N LYS A 121 -3.77 -27.51 -3.44
CA LYS A 121 -5.14 -27.91 -3.05
C LYS A 121 -6.17 -27.27 -3.97
N THR A 122 -6.05 -25.97 -4.22
CA THR A 122 -6.94 -25.22 -5.12
C THR A 122 -6.93 -25.77 -6.54
N VAL A 123 -5.75 -26.07 -7.11
CA VAL A 123 -5.64 -26.67 -8.43
C VAL A 123 -6.30 -28.06 -8.46
N ALA A 124 -6.04 -28.88 -7.44
CA ALA A 124 -6.65 -30.22 -7.35
C ALA A 124 -8.18 -30.19 -7.23
N SER A 125 -8.75 -29.17 -6.61
CA SER A 125 -10.20 -28.98 -6.46
C SER A 125 -10.86 -28.15 -7.57
N SER A 126 -10.08 -27.60 -8.50
CA SER A 126 -10.56 -26.72 -9.58
C SER A 126 -10.94 -27.48 -10.85
N SER A 127 -11.57 -26.78 -11.79
CA SER A 127 -11.88 -27.29 -13.14
C SER A 127 -10.66 -27.79 -13.92
N ILE A 128 -9.44 -27.36 -13.57
CA ILE A 128 -8.18 -27.79 -14.23
C ILE A 128 -7.46 -28.93 -13.49
N GLY A 129 -8.02 -29.46 -12.40
CA GLY A 129 -7.38 -30.47 -11.57
C GLY A 129 -7.03 -31.76 -12.33
N GLU A 130 -7.97 -32.32 -13.10
CA GLU A 130 -7.70 -33.51 -13.90
C GLU A 130 -6.65 -33.26 -14.99
N LYS A 131 -6.73 -32.10 -15.64
CA LYS A 131 -5.78 -31.69 -16.68
C LYS A 131 -4.37 -31.55 -16.09
N ALA A 132 -4.24 -30.89 -14.94
CA ALA A 132 -2.98 -30.75 -14.23
C ALA A 132 -2.38 -32.11 -13.82
N LYS A 133 -3.24 -33.06 -13.42
CA LYS A 133 -2.82 -34.44 -13.09
C LYS A 133 -2.35 -35.21 -14.32
N ARG A 134 -3.10 -35.14 -15.43
CA ARG A 134 -2.74 -35.82 -16.70
C ARG A 134 -1.42 -35.32 -17.26
N LEU A 135 -1.19 -34.00 -17.23
CA LEU A 135 0.02 -33.36 -17.76
C LEU A 135 1.19 -33.34 -16.76
N GLY A 136 1.05 -33.96 -15.58
CA GLY A 136 2.14 -34.06 -14.61
C GLY A 136 2.61 -32.73 -14.01
N LEU A 137 1.70 -31.80 -13.75
CA LEU A 137 2.04 -30.50 -13.14
C LEU A 137 2.65 -30.66 -11.75
N THR A 138 3.85 -30.12 -11.56
CA THR A 138 4.53 -30.09 -10.26
C THR A 138 4.48 -28.67 -9.67
N ILE A 139 3.71 -28.49 -8.59
CA ILE A 139 3.70 -27.22 -7.85
C ILE A 139 4.72 -27.31 -6.73
N THR A 140 5.74 -26.47 -6.83
CA THR A 140 6.79 -26.25 -5.85
C THR A 140 6.48 -24.98 -5.07
N VAL A 141 6.95 -24.94 -3.83
CA VAL A 141 6.86 -23.77 -2.97
C VAL A 141 8.24 -23.13 -2.88
N ASN A 142 8.29 -21.83 -2.62
CA ASN A 142 9.56 -21.16 -2.32
C ASN A 142 10.23 -21.87 -1.11
N ALA A 143 11.56 -21.91 -1.06
CA ALA A 143 12.34 -22.44 0.06
C ALA A 143 11.87 -21.90 1.43
N PHE A 144 11.38 -20.65 1.47
CA PHE A 144 10.80 -20.03 2.67
C PHE A 144 9.47 -20.66 3.13
N HIS A 145 8.72 -21.35 2.27
CA HIS A 145 7.52 -22.12 2.63
C HIS A 145 7.88 -23.50 3.23
N GLY A 146 9.13 -23.95 3.02
CA GLY A 146 9.71 -25.10 3.73
C GLY A 146 9.74 -24.90 5.25
N TYR A 147 9.71 -23.64 5.71
CA TYR A 147 9.54 -23.24 7.11
C TYR A 147 8.29 -23.85 7.77
N ALA A 148 7.23 -24.10 6.99
CA ALA A 148 5.97 -24.67 7.48
C ALA A 148 5.84 -26.19 7.24
N HIS A 149 6.71 -26.82 6.43
CA HIS A 149 6.47 -28.19 5.95
C HIS A 149 7.67 -29.16 5.91
N ASN A 150 8.94 -28.77 6.07
CA ASN A 150 10.03 -29.75 6.25
C ASN A 150 11.40 -29.21 6.73
N ARG A 151 11.99 -29.93 7.70
CA ARG A 151 13.17 -29.61 8.55
C ARG A 151 14.52 -29.38 7.85
N GLN A 152 14.71 -29.76 6.58
CA GLN A 152 16.05 -29.73 5.95
C GLN A 152 16.44 -28.40 5.29
N PHE A 153 15.47 -27.52 4.99
CA PHE A 153 15.74 -26.18 4.46
C PHE A 153 15.93 -25.11 5.56
N LEU A 154 15.61 -25.44 6.82
CA LEU A 154 15.85 -24.61 8.02
C LEU A 154 17.32 -24.16 8.13
N LEU A 155 18.23 -25.03 7.72
CA LEU A 155 19.55 -25.09 8.35
C LEU A 155 20.64 -24.24 7.67
N ILE A 156 20.36 -23.52 6.58
CA ILE A 156 21.41 -22.67 5.96
C ILE A 156 21.09 -21.19 6.09
N TYR A 157 19.84 -20.81 6.34
CA TYR A 157 19.43 -19.41 6.21
C TYR A 157 18.97 -18.76 7.52
N GLU A 158 18.55 -19.52 8.54
CA GLU A 158 18.06 -18.94 9.81
C GLU A 158 19.10 -18.08 10.52
N GLY A 159 20.31 -18.62 10.74
CA GLY A 159 21.39 -17.84 11.35
C GLY A 159 21.83 -16.63 10.51
N ARG A 160 21.61 -16.64 9.18
CA ARG A 160 21.89 -15.46 8.32
C ARG A 160 20.79 -14.42 8.47
N PHE A 161 19.53 -14.85 8.47
CA PHE A 161 18.37 -13.99 8.67
C PHE A 161 18.45 -13.28 10.02
N LEU A 162 18.66 -14.03 11.11
CA LEU A 162 18.80 -13.45 12.45
C LEU A 162 19.95 -12.44 12.51
N LEU A 163 21.13 -12.79 11.97
CA LEU A 163 22.28 -11.88 11.95
C LEU A 163 22.02 -10.60 11.16
N ASN A 164 21.36 -10.70 10.01
CA ASN A 164 21.05 -9.55 9.17
C ASN A 164 20.00 -8.64 9.83
N ASN A 165 18.93 -9.22 10.39
CA ASN A 165 17.91 -8.46 11.09
C ASN A 165 18.50 -7.77 12.32
N TYR A 166 19.39 -8.45 13.06
CA TYR A 166 20.08 -7.86 14.21
C TYR A 166 20.90 -6.64 13.81
N ARG A 167 21.72 -6.78 12.76
CA ARG A 167 22.52 -5.67 12.21
C ARG A 167 21.64 -4.52 11.73
N GLN A 168 20.53 -4.84 11.05
CA GLN A 168 19.58 -3.84 10.56
C GLN A 168 18.94 -3.08 11.71
N ALA A 169 18.47 -3.79 12.76
CA ALA A 169 17.85 -3.17 13.91
C ALA A 169 18.82 -2.23 14.65
N ILE A 170 20.08 -2.66 14.86
CA ILE A 170 21.12 -1.80 15.43
C ILE A 170 21.38 -0.58 14.55
N SER A 171 21.56 -0.76 13.24
CA SER A 171 21.79 0.36 12.31
C SER A 171 20.64 1.36 12.34
N ILE A 172 19.38 0.91 12.34
CA ILE A 172 18.22 1.80 12.46
C ILE A 172 18.28 2.60 13.76
N ILE A 173 18.59 1.96 14.90
CA ILE A 173 18.70 2.66 16.18
C ILE A 173 19.83 3.69 16.12
N HIS A 174 21.01 3.29 15.68
CA HIS A 174 22.19 4.14 15.62
C HIS A 174 22.01 5.34 14.68
N ASP A 175 21.47 5.12 13.49
CA ASP A 175 21.40 6.13 12.43
C ASP A 175 20.23 7.09 12.65
N TYR A 176 19.11 6.63 13.23
CA TYR A 176 17.93 7.46 13.40
C TYR A 176 17.84 8.15 14.76
N SER A 177 18.40 7.60 15.83
CA SER A 177 18.40 8.24 17.17
C SER A 177 18.93 9.68 17.16
N PRO A 178 20.12 9.98 16.60
CA PRO A 178 20.66 11.35 16.63
C PRO A 178 19.79 12.33 15.81
N VAL A 179 19.14 11.86 14.74
CA VAL A 179 18.25 12.69 13.92
C VAL A 179 16.98 13.05 14.69
N VAL A 180 16.40 12.08 15.41
CA VAL A 180 15.20 12.30 16.23
C VAL A 180 15.52 13.22 17.41
N GLU A 181 16.61 12.98 18.12
CA GLU A 181 17.04 13.79 19.28
C GLU A 181 17.34 15.25 18.88
N LYS A 182 18.02 15.46 17.75
CA LYS A 182 18.26 16.81 17.20
C LYS A 182 16.96 17.54 16.90
N PHE A 183 15.97 16.84 16.34
CA PHE A 183 14.67 17.44 16.05
C PHE A 183 13.88 17.75 17.32
N GLN A 184 13.92 16.87 18.31
CA GLN A 184 13.29 17.08 19.61
C GLN A 184 13.84 18.30 20.33
N THR A 185 15.17 18.45 20.36
CA THR A 185 15.84 19.61 20.99
C THR A 185 15.55 20.91 20.25
N LEU A 186 15.59 20.91 18.91
CA LEU A 186 15.31 22.10 18.10
C LEU A 186 13.88 22.62 18.27
N HIS A 187 12.91 21.72 18.37
CA HIS A 187 11.49 22.07 18.41
C HIS A 187 10.84 21.97 19.79
N ASN A 188 11.60 21.60 20.82
CA ASN A 188 11.12 21.34 22.18
C ASN A 188 9.96 20.32 22.22
N ILE A 189 10.17 19.18 21.56
CA ILE A 189 9.18 18.11 21.36
C ILE A 189 9.63 16.86 22.12
N SER A 190 8.66 16.15 22.70
CA SER A 190 8.89 14.92 23.47
C SER A 190 8.48 13.66 22.69
N ASN A 191 8.80 12.47 23.23
CA ASN A 191 8.37 11.19 22.63
C ASN A 191 6.84 11.04 22.57
N THR A 192 6.11 11.64 23.52
CA THR A 192 4.64 11.53 23.57
C THR A 192 3.96 12.32 22.46
N ASP A 193 4.62 13.35 21.93
CA ASP A 193 4.12 14.14 20.81
C ASP A 193 4.06 13.32 19.52
N PHE A 194 5.05 12.46 19.25
CA PHE A 194 5.02 11.57 18.09
C PHE A 194 3.83 10.60 18.15
N VAL A 195 3.53 10.07 19.33
CA VAL A 195 2.38 9.19 19.56
C VAL A 195 1.08 9.96 19.37
N ARG A 196 1.00 11.18 19.93
CA ARG A 196 -0.16 12.06 19.78
C ARG A 196 -0.44 12.40 18.32
N TRP A 197 0.58 12.74 17.52
CA TRP A 197 0.39 13.06 16.10
C TRP A 197 -0.18 11.88 15.32
N ASN A 198 0.23 10.65 15.63
CA ASN A 198 -0.31 9.46 14.99
C ASN A 198 -1.80 9.26 15.32
N LEU A 199 -2.18 9.49 16.59
CA LEU A 199 -3.58 9.43 17.01
C LEU A 199 -4.44 10.54 16.38
N GLU A 200 -3.91 11.76 16.29
CA GLU A 200 -4.56 12.89 15.63
C GLU A 200 -4.75 12.62 14.13
N GLU A 201 -3.73 12.08 13.45
CA GLU A 201 -3.82 11.70 12.03
C GLU A 201 -4.90 10.60 11.81
N LEU A 202 -4.94 9.58 12.67
CA LEU A 202 -5.97 8.54 12.63
C LEU A 202 -7.37 9.09 12.88
N ALA A 203 -7.56 9.96 13.87
CA ALA A 203 -8.84 10.59 14.16
C ALA A 203 -9.32 11.47 13.01
N LEU A 204 -8.42 12.23 12.37
CA LEU A 204 -8.73 13.00 11.18
C LEU A 204 -9.21 12.11 10.03
N ILE A 205 -8.53 10.99 9.77
CA ILE A 205 -8.90 10.03 8.73
C ILE A 205 -10.26 9.38 9.04
N GLY A 206 -10.51 9.01 10.31
CA GLY A 206 -11.79 8.43 10.73
C GLY A 206 -12.98 9.38 10.60
N ASN A 207 -12.77 10.68 10.83
CA ASN A 207 -13.84 11.69 10.77
C ASN A 207 -14.16 12.18 9.36
N LEU A 208 -13.40 11.77 8.34
CA LEU A 208 -13.64 12.12 6.93
C LEU A 208 -14.83 11.36 6.30
N SER A 209 -15.37 10.33 6.96
CA SER A 209 -16.47 9.49 6.46
C SER A 209 -17.86 9.88 6.95
N THR A 210 -17.99 10.86 7.85
CA THR A 210 -19.29 11.28 8.38
C THR A 210 -19.98 12.23 7.40
N GLY A 211 -20.93 11.70 6.63
CA GLY A 211 -21.84 12.50 5.80
C GLY A 211 -22.70 13.43 6.66
N PHE A 212 -22.99 14.62 6.14
CA PHE A 212 -23.80 15.60 6.84
C PHE A 212 -25.27 15.14 6.94
N GLU A 213 -25.83 15.29 8.13
CA GLU A 213 -27.17 14.81 8.51
C GLU A 213 -28.30 15.79 8.09
N TYR A 214 -28.17 16.42 6.92
CA TYR A 214 -29.18 17.36 6.40
C TYR A 214 -30.01 16.70 5.30
N ASP A 215 -31.30 17.03 5.23
CA ASP A 215 -32.20 16.47 4.24
C ASP A 215 -31.74 16.80 2.81
N VAL A 216 -31.28 15.76 2.10
CA VAL A 216 -30.80 15.83 0.73
C VAL A 216 -31.87 16.44 -0.18
N MET A 217 -33.15 16.14 0.06
CA MET A 217 -34.26 16.62 -0.74
C MET A 217 -34.42 18.14 -0.60
N THR A 218 -34.36 18.69 0.61
CA THR A 218 -34.39 20.13 0.86
C THR A 218 -33.22 20.88 0.19
N VAL A 219 -32.00 20.33 0.24
CA VAL A 219 -30.83 20.93 -0.44
C VAL A 219 -31.00 20.93 -1.95
N THR A 220 -31.47 19.81 -2.53
CA THR A 220 -31.73 19.74 -3.98
C THR A 220 -32.82 20.71 -4.41
N TYR A 221 -33.88 20.85 -3.62
CA TYR A 221 -34.97 21.79 -3.90
C TYR A 221 -34.48 23.25 -3.95
N VAL A 222 -33.69 23.67 -2.95
CA VAL A 222 -33.15 25.05 -2.89
C VAL A 222 -32.17 25.33 -4.03
N ASP A 223 -31.34 24.36 -4.42
CA ASP A 223 -30.42 24.51 -5.57
C ASP A 223 -31.18 24.65 -6.91
N GLU A 224 -32.22 23.84 -7.13
CA GLU A 224 -33.05 23.93 -8.34
C GLU A 224 -33.91 25.21 -8.40
N LEU A 225 -34.36 25.71 -7.24
CA LEU A 225 -35.02 27.03 -7.12
C LEU A 225 -34.08 28.19 -7.47
N ASP A 226 -32.84 28.19 -6.95
CA ASP A 226 -31.87 29.25 -7.23
C ASP A 226 -31.50 29.27 -8.73
N LYS A 227 -31.34 28.09 -9.37
CA LYS A 227 -31.17 27.96 -10.83
C LYS A 227 -32.36 28.53 -11.60
N LEU A 228 -33.60 28.27 -11.15
CA LEU A 228 -34.80 28.81 -11.78
C LEU A 228 -34.82 30.34 -11.72
N GLN A 229 -34.54 30.92 -10.55
CA GLN A 229 -34.48 32.38 -10.35
C GLN A 229 -33.41 33.03 -11.23
N GLN A 230 -32.21 32.42 -11.32
CA GLN A 230 -31.14 32.92 -12.20
C GLN A 230 -31.53 32.87 -13.69
N LEU A 231 -32.21 31.81 -14.12
CA LEU A 231 -32.71 31.67 -15.50
C LEU A 231 -33.83 32.67 -15.81
N GLU A 232 -34.75 32.90 -14.88
CA GLU A 232 -35.79 33.93 -14.99
C GLU A 232 -35.18 35.33 -15.09
N ALA A 233 -34.21 35.67 -14.23
CA ALA A 233 -33.50 36.93 -14.28
C ALA A 233 -32.73 37.13 -15.60
N LYS A 234 -32.09 36.06 -16.12
CA LYS A 234 -31.39 36.10 -17.41
C LYS A 234 -32.35 36.30 -18.58
N THR A 235 -33.48 35.61 -18.56
CA THR A 235 -34.53 35.74 -19.58
C THR A 235 -35.12 37.15 -19.57
N ASN A 236 -35.44 37.68 -18.38
CA ASN A 236 -35.97 39.03 -18.21
C ASN A 236 -35.00 40.13 -18.68
N LYS A 237 -33.69 39.95 -18.45
CA LYS A 237 -32.65 40.86 -18.97
C LYS A 237 -32.60 40.88 -20.50
N ILE A 238 -32.64 39.71 -21.14
CA ILE A 238 -32.61 39.59 -22.60
C ILE A 238 -33.88 40.20 -23.22
N THR A 239 -35.06 39.84 -22.69
CA THR A 239 -36.35 40.39 -23.14
C THR A 239 -36.41 41.92 -22.99
N SER A 240 -35.91 42.46 -21.87
CA SER A 240 -35.84 43.92 -21.66
C SER A 240 -34.84 44.61 -22.59
N SER A 241 -33.73 43.96 -22.96
CA SER A 241 -32.72 44.53 -23.87
C SER A 241 -33.12 44.48 -25.34
N SER A 242 -33.77 43.40 -25.80
CA SER A 242 -34.29 43.28 -27.17
C SER A 242 -35.43 44.25 -27.46
N PHE A 243 -36.16 44.71 -26.43
CA PHE A 243 -37.22 45.70 -26.59
C PHE A 243 -36.70 47.12 -26.90
N LEU A 244 -35.44 47.43 -26.59
CA LEU A 244 -34.85 48.78 -26.73
C LEU A 244 -34.08 49.01 -28.04
N THR A 245 -33.83 47.98 -28.85
CA THR A 245 -33.09 48.10 -30.13
C THR A 245 -33.92 47.60 -31.30
N TYR A 246 -35.02 48.29 -31.61
CA TYR A 246 -35.71 48.12 -32.89
C TYR A 246 -35.24 49.20 -33.88
N THR A 247 -34.11 48.96 -34.55
CA THR A 247 -33.75 49.70 -35.77
C THR A 247 -33.90 48.74 -36.97
N PRO A 248 -34.74 49.06 -37.98
CA PRO A 248 -35.12 48.13 -39.06
C PRO A 248 -34.03 47.72 -40.07
N SER A 249 -32.73 47.83 -39.75
CA SER A 249 -31.65 47.77 -40.75
C SER A 249 -30.77 46.51 -40.75
N HIS A 250 -31.02 45.51 -39.89
CA HIS A 250 -30.22 44.27 -39.89
C HIS A 250 -31.09 43.00 -39.87
N PHE A 251 -31.38 42.47 -41.07
CA PHE A 251 -31.84 41.10 -41.28
C PHE A 251 -30.69 40.11 -41.02
N GLY A 252 -30.48 39.77 -39.75
CA GLY A 252 -29.57 38.71 -39.30
C GLY A 252 -30.20 37.88 -38.17
N SER A 253 -31.51 37.61 -38.27
CA SER A 253 -32.40 37.21 -37.18
C SER A 253 -32.38 35.74 -36.76
N ASP A 254 -31.69 34.84 -37.47
CA ASP A 254 -31.81 33.39 -37.19
C ASP A 254 -31.08 32.95 -35.91
N PHE A 255 -29.93 33.57 -35.58
CA PHE A 255 -29.15 33.19 -34.38
C PHE A 255 -29.79 33.69 -33.06
N ALA A 256 -30.48 34.84 -33.09
CA ALA A 256 -31.11 35.42 -31.89
C ALA A 256 -32.43 34.73 -31.53
N GLU A 257 -33.20 34.29 -32.54
CA GLU A 257 -34.41 33.48 -32.32
C GLU A 257 -34.08 32.09 -31.77
N ASP A 258 -33.03 31.44 -32.28
CA ASP A 258 -32.60 30.12 -31.79
C ASP A 258 -32.09 30.17 -30.34
N GLU A 259 -31.37 31.23 -29.97
CA GLU A 259 -30.91 31.43 -28.58
C GLU A 259 -32.09 31.72 -27.63
N ALA A 260 -33.05 32.56 -28.04
CA ALA A 260 -34.26 32.84 -27.26
C ALA A 260 -35.13 31.58 -27.06
N LYS A 261 -35.30 30.77 -28.11
CA LYS A 261 -36.04 29.51 -28.08
C LYS A 261 -35.36 28.48 -27.17
N SER A 262 -34.03 28.39 -27.23
CA SER A 262 -33.22 27.53 -26.35
C SER A 262 -33.33 27.94 -24.87
N LEU A 263 -33.31 29.23 -24.57
CA LEU A 263 -33.50 29.76 -23.22
C LEU A 263 -34.90 29.48 -22.68
N TYR A 264 -35.94 29.70 -23.50
CA TYR A 264 -37.33 29.42 -23.11
C TYR A 264 -37.52 27.93 -22.81
N GLN A 265 -36.96 27.03 -23.65
CA GLN A 265 -36.98 25.60 -23.40
C GLN A 265 -36.27 25.22 -22.09
N ARG A 266 -35.12 25.83 -21.79
CA ARG A 266 -34.41 25.61 -20.51
C ARG A 266 -35.24 26.08 -19.32
N LEU A 267 -35.91 27.23 -19.43
CA LEU A 267 -36.78 27.76 -18.40
C LEU A 267 -38.00 26.85 -18.14
N THR A 268 -38.66 26.37 -19.19
CA THR A 268 -39.78 25.41 -19.04
C THR A 268 -39.34 24.11 -18.38
N ARG A 269 -38.17 23.57 -18.76
CA ARG A 269 -37.62 22.36 -18.13
C ARG A 269 -37.31 22.58 -16.65
N GLN A 270 -36.70 23.72 -16.32
CA GLN A 270 -36.35 24.05 -14.94
C GLN A 270 -37.60 24.23 -14.07
N LYS A 271 -38.65 24.90 -14.57
CA LYS A 271 -39.93 25.04 -13.87
C LYS A 271 -40.56 23.69 -13.54
N LYS A 272 -40.58 22.80 -14.52
CA LYS A 272 -41.12 21.45 -14.35
C LYS A 272 -40.33 20.64 -13.31
N CYS A 273 -39.00 20.78 -13.30
CA CYS A 273 -38.15 20.11 -12.30
C CYS A 273 -38.45 20.59 -10.87
N VAL A 274 -38.60 21.90 -10.68
CA VAL A 274 -38.99 22.47 -9.38
C VAL A 274 -40.39 22.00 -8.97
N GLU A 275 -41.37 21.99 -9.88
CA GLU A 275 -42.74 21.50 -9.62
C GLU A 275 -42.77 20.01 -9.22
N GLU A 276 -41.94 19.18 -9.86
CA GLU A 276 -41.81 17.76 -9.51
C GLU A 276 -41.22 17.58 -8.10
N LEU A 277 -40.23 18.40 -7.72
CA LEU A 277 -39.66 18.40 -6.37
C LEU A 277 -40.65 18.90 -5.32
N GLU A 278 -41.43 19.95 -5.62
CA GLU A 278 -42.50 20.47 -4.75
C GLU A 278 -43.56 19.39 -4.46
N HIS A 279 -43.94 18.63 -5.49
CA HIS A 279 -44.87 17.51 -5.34
C HIS A 279 -44.28 16.37 -4.50
N GLN A 280 -43.02 16.02 -4.71
CA GLN A 280 -42.33 14.95 -3.95
C GLN A 280 -42.16 15.32 -2.47
N ALA A 281 -41.82 16.59 -2.18
CA ALA A 281 -41.65 17.10 -0.84
C ALA A 281 -42.98 17.50 -0.15
N LYS A 282 -44.13 17.33 -0.83
CA LYS A 282 -45.48 17.70 -0.35
C LYS A 282 -45.58 19.16 0.10
N MET A 283 -44.94 20.06 -0.62
CA MET A 283 -44.90 21.48 -0.29
C MET A 283 -46.15 22.18 -0.79
N THR A 284 -46.80 22.96 0.07
CA THR A 284 -48.06 23.66 -0.25
C THR A 284 -47.83 25.01 -0.94
N THR A 285 -46.68 25.62 -0.72
CA THR A 285 -46.32 26.96 -1.23
C THR A 285 -44.86 27.00 -1.65
N ARG A 286 -44.59 27.54 -2.83
CA ARG A 286 -43.23 27.78 -3.32
C ARG A 286 -42.50 28.75 -2.38
N TRP A 287 -41.26 28.41 -2.03
CA TRP A 287 -40.43 29.29 -1.20
C TRP A 287 -40.00 30.54 -1.98
N ASP A 288 -40.15 31.69 -1.34
CA ASP A 288 -39.62 32.96 -1.81
C ASP A 288 -38.26 33.28 -1.17
N GLU A 289 -37.61 34.35 -1.61
CA GLU A 289 -36.29 34.75 -1.10
C GLU A 289 -36.28 35.15 0.39
N LEU A 290 -37.46 35.40 0.97
CA LEU A 290 -37.64 35.79 2.37
C LEU A 290 -38.05 34.61 3.27
N HIS A 291 -38.32 33.45 2.68
CA HIS A 291 -38.77 32.27 3.40
C HIS A 291 -37.66 31.77 4.33
N SER A 292 -37.98 31.60 5.62
CA SER A 292 -36.98 31.29 6.65
C SER A 292 -36.25 29.97 6.41
N GLU A 293 -36.95 28.94 5.92
CA GLU A 293 -36.36 27.66 5.54
C GLU A 293 -35.43 27.78 4.32
N PHE A 294 -35.76 28.66 3.36
CA PHE A 294 -34.94 28.90 2.18
C PHE A 294 -33.63 29.59 2.57
N ILE A 295 -33.69 30.60 3.44
CA ILE A 295 -32.51 31.29 3.97
C ILE A 295 -31.59 30.31 4.72
N LYS A 296 -32.15 29.49 5.63
CA LYS A 296 -31.39 28.48 6.38
C LYS A 296 -30.74 27.43 5.46
N ALA A 297 -31.48 26.94 4.47
CA ALA A 297 -30.96 25.97 3.52
C ALA A 297 -29.84 26.59 2.65
N LYS A 298 -29.99 27.85 2.23
CA LYS A 298 -28.98 28.58 1.45
C LYS A 298 -27.71 28.83 2.26
N GLU A 299 -27.83 29.20 3.53
CA GLU A 299 -26.70 29.31 4.46
C GLU A 299 -26.01 27.96 4.66
N PHE A 300 -26.78 26.89 4.85
CA PHE A 300 -26.25 25.53 4.98
C PHE A 300 -25.49 25.10 3.71
N ILE A 301 -26.07 25.27 2.53
CA ILE A 301 -25.41 24.97 1.24
C ILE A 301 -24.13 25.77 1.08
N GLY A 302 -24.15 27.07 1.42
CA GLY A 302 -22.97 27.93 1.38
C GLY A 302 -21.85 27.44 2.31
N HIS A 303 -22.21 26.99 3.52
CA HIS A 303 -21.26 26.42 4.46
C HIS A 303 -20.70 25.08 3.98
N GLN A 304 -21.54 24.20 3.44
CA GLN A 304 -21.13 22.93 2.85
C GLN A 304 -20.16 23.11 1.69
N HIS A 305 -20.47 24.05 0.80
CA HIS A 305 -19.61 24.35 -0.33
C HIS A 305 -18.23 24.87 0.13
N PHE A 306 -18.19 25.69 1.19
CA PHE A 306 -16.93 26.09 1.81
C PHE A 306 -16.15 24.92 2.40
N ILE A 307 -16.81 24.00 3.12
CA ILE A 307 -16.15 22.78 3.64
C ILE A 307 -15.57 21.95 2.50
N LEU A 308 -16.32 21.73 1.41
CA LEU A 308 -15.84 20.99 0.25
C LEU A 308 -14.62 21.65 -0.41
N VAL A 309 -14.60 22.98 -0.50
CA VAL A 309 -13.43 23.72 -1.00
C VAL A 309 -12.23 23.56 -0.07
N VAL A 310 -12.45 23.56 1.25
CA VAL A 310 -11.40 23.31 2.25
C VAL A 310 -10.86 21.88 2.11
N GLU A 311 -11.72 20.88 1.97
CA GLU A 311 -11.30 19.48 1.80
C GLU A 311 -10.61 19.25 0.44
N GLU A 312 -11.05 19.90 -0.64
CA GLU A 312 -10.34 19.91 -1.93
C GLU A 312 -8.92 20.47 -1.76
N LEU A 313 -8.77 21.61 -1.08
CA LEU A 313 -7.48 22.25 -0.83
C LEU A 313 -6.57 21.37 0.04
N LYS A 314 -7.10 20.86 1.17
CA LYS A 314 -6.38 19.92 2.06
C LYS A 314 -5.93 18.68 1.30
N GLY A 315 -6.83 18.07 0.53
CA GLY A 315 -6.58 16.89 -0.28
C GLY A 315 -5.43 17.12 -1.26
N LEU A 316 -5.42 18.25 -1.97
CA LEU A 316 -4.34 18.65 -2.90
C LEU A 316 -2.99 18.87 -2.18
N VAL A 317 -3.00 19.43 -0.98
CA VAL A 317 -1.80 19.63 -0.16
C VAL A 317 -1.24 18.28 0.31
N ILE A 318 -2.06 17.40 0.89
CA ILE A 318 -1.67 16.05 1.33
C ILE A 318 -1.10 15.25 0.17
N GLN A 319 -1.79 15.32 -0.96
CA GLN A 319 -1.32 14.80 -2.22
C GLN A 319 0.09 15.31 -2.54
N ARG A 320 0.30 16.62 -2.61
CA ARG A 320 1.63 17.20 -2.87
C ARG A 320 2.69 16.67 -1.89
N LEU A 321 2.37 16.50 -0.60
CA LEU A 321 3.28 15.92 0.39
C LEU A 321 3.71 14.49 0.04
N LEU A 322 2.78 13.65 -0.43
CA LEU A 322 3.08 12.29 -0.88
C LEU A 322 3.92 12.24 -2.17
N GLU A 323 3.78 13.25 -3.03
CA GLU A 323 4.64 13.40 -4.21
C GLU A 323 6.05 13.81 -3.83
N LEU A 324 6.19 14.74 -2.88
CA LEU A 324 7.48 15.19 -2.36
C LEU A 324 8.22 14.06 -1.63
N SER A 325 7.51 13.24 -0.85
CA SER A 325 8.13 12.07 -0.22
C SER A 325 8.66 11.07 -1.25
N LYS A 326 7.93 10.86 -2.35
CA LYS A 326 8.38 10.02 -3.47
C LYS A 326 9.54 10.61 -4.26
N ALA A 327 9.62 11.94 -4.36
CA ALA A 327 10.75 12.64 -4.99
C ALA A 327 12.07 12.41 -4.23
N ASN A 328 11.98 12.20 -2.92
CA ASN A 328 13.13 12.00 -2.03
C ASN A 328 13.62 10.54 -1.97
N LEU A 329 12.93 9.58 -2.61
CA LEU A 329 13.36 8.18 -2.66
C LEU A 329 14.58 7.99 -3.59
N SER A 330 15.65 7.41 -3.06
CA SER A 330 16.80 6.92 -3.83
C SER A 330 16.38 5.82 -4.81
N GLY A 331 17.07 5.70 -5.94
CA GLY A 331 16.77 4.69 -6.98
C GLY A 331 15.71 5.07 -8.02
N THR A 332 15.13 6.28 -7.96
CA THR A 332 14.18 6.74 -8.99
C THR A 332 14.90 7.09 -10.30
N GLY A 333 14.69 6.30 -11.36
CA GLY A 333 15.30 6.56 -12.68
C GLY A 333 14.91 7.94 -13.26
N TYR A 334 15.75 8.49 -14.14
CA TYR A 334 15.58 9.85 -14.71
C TYR A 334 14.18 10.14 -15.26
N LYS A 335 13.56 9.17 -15.96
CA LYS A 335 12.19 9.29 -16.49
C LYS A 335 11.15 9.47 -15.39
N MET A 336 11.28 8.74 -14.28
CA MET A 336 10.37 8.83 -13.14
C MET A 336 10.52 10.18 -12.42
N ARG A 337 11.76 10.66 -12.23
CA ARG A 337 12.01 12.00 -11.67
C ARG A 337 11.35 13.09 -12.52
N LYS A 338 11.46 13.02 -13.86
CA LYS A 338 10.80 13.98 -14.76
C LYS A 338 9.28 13.94 -14.65
N GLN A 339 8.67 12.76 -14.44
CA GLN A 339 7.23 12.64 -14.19
C GLN A 339 6.84 13.25 -12.85
N ILE A 340 7.60 13.00 -11.78
CA ILE A 340 7.38 13.58 -10.45
C ILE A 340 7.46 15.11 -10.52
N SER A 341 8.47 15.68 -11.19
CA SER A 341 8.58 17.13 -11.37
C SER A 341 7.39 17.73 -12.12
N ARG A 342 6.91 17.06 -13.19
CA ARG A 342 5.72 17.49 -13.92
C ARG A 342 4.46 17.41 -13.06
N ALA A 343 4.32 16.36 -12.26
CA ALA A 343 3.19 16.17 -11.36
C ALA A 343 3.17 17.26 -10.28
N LEU A 344 4.33 17.55 -9.66
CA LEU A 344 4.51 18.64 -8.70
C LEU A 344 4.15 20.01 -9.31
N ALA A 345 4.56 20.28 -10.55
CA ALA A 345 4.21 21.53 -11.25
C ALA A 345 2.69 21.63 -11.48
N LYS A 346 2.06 20.55 -11.98
CA LYS A 346 0.61 20.47 -12.19
C LYS A 346 -0.16 20.66 -10.87
N ARG A 347 0.27 19.98 -9.80
CA ARG A 347 -0.31 20.13 -8.45
C ARG A 347 -0.13 21.53 -7.89
N SER A 348 0.99 22.21 -8.17
CA SER A 348 1.16 23.62 -7.79
C SER A 348 0.08 24.52 -8.40
N GLY A 349 -0.26 24.31 -9.68
CA GLY A 349 -1.35 25.03 -10.35
C GLY A 349 -2.72 24.72 -9.75
N ALA A 350 -3.00 23.45 -9.46
CA ALA A 350 -4.25 23.03 -8.83
C ALA A 350 -4.43 23.65 -7.44
N ILE A 351 -3.38 23.63 -6.60
CA ILE A 351 -3.41 24.26 -5.27
C ILE A 351 -3.67 25.77 -5.36
N ARG A 352 -3.06 26.48 -6.31
CA ARG A 352 -3.34 27.91 -6.51
C ARG A 352 -4.81 28.17 -6.89
N THR A 353 -5.37 27.32 -7.73
CA THR A 353 -6.78 27.43 -8.14
C THR A 353 -7.72 27.16 -6.96
N ALA A 354 -7.47 26.09 -6.19
CA ALA A 354 -8.25 25.77 -4.99
C ALA A 354 -8.10 26.85 -3.91
N LEU A 355 -6.90 27.43 -3.75
CA LEU A 355 -6.65 28.55 -2.85
C LEU A 355 -7.43 29.80 -3.23
N GLN A 356 -7.52 30.13 -4.53
CA GLN A 356 -8.33 31.24 -5.00
C GLN A 356 -9.82 31.04 -4.66
N LYS A 357 -10.35 29.82 -4.84
CA LYS A 357 -11.73 29.49 -4.42
C LYS A 357 -11.90 29.66 -2.91
N TYR A 358 -10.96 29.13 -2.11
CA TYR A 358 -10.97 29.28 -0.66
C TYR A 358 -10.98 30.76 -0.25
N ASN A 359 -10.05 31.56 -0.77
CA ASN A 359 -9.92 32.99 -0.45
C ASN A 359 -11.14 33.81 -0.90
N TRP A 360 -11.86 33.39 -1.94
CA TRP A 360 -13.11 34.03 -2.36
C TRP A 360 -14.28 33.75 -1.40
N MET A 361 -14.31 32.57 -0.77
CA MET A 361 -15.37 32.14 0.15
C MET A 361 -15.08 32.46 1.61
N ALA A 362 -13.81 32.47 2.00
CA ALA A 362 -13.36 32.64 3.39
C ALA A 362 -13.93 33.91 4.06
N PRO A 363 -13.92 35.10 3.43
CA PRO A 363 -14.51 36.30 4.00
C PRO A 363 -16.04 36.26 4.12
N LYS A 364 -16.71 35.38 3.36
CA LYS A 364 -18.18 35.26 3.32
C LYS A 364 -18.72 34.31 4.39
N GLN A 365 -17.85 33.59 5.09
CA GLN A 365 -18.26 32.69 6.17
C GLN A 365 -18.64 33.47 7.43
N ASN A 366 -19.44 32.85 8.29
CA ASN A 366 -19.76 33.38 9.61
C ASN A 366 -19.28 32.37 10.68
N PRO A 367 -18.22 32.67 11.46
CA PRO A 367 -17.39 33.88 11.40
C PRO A 367 -16.48 33.92 10.14
N PRO A 368 -16.04 35.13 9.70
CA PRO A 368 -15.12 35.27 8.58
C PRO A 368 -13.82 34.51 8.81
N ARG A 369 -13.35 33.81 7.77
CA ARG A 369 -12.09 33.05 7.82
C ARG A 369 -10.94 33.87 7.21
N PRO A 370 -9.70 33.67 7.70
CA PRO A 370 -8.54 34.38 7.16
C PRO A 370 -8.28 33.99 5.71
N ILE A 371 -7.76 34.93 4.94
CA ILE A 371 -7.23 34.70 3.59
C ILE A 371 -5.85 34.06 3.75
N LEU A 372 -5.56 33.02 2.96
CA LEU A 372 -4.30 32.30 2.99
C LEU A 372 -3.44 32.65 1.78
N GLU A 373 -2.14 32.83 1.99
CA GLU A 373 -1.18 32.96 0.92
C GLU A 373 -0.61 31.61 0.47
N TYR A 374 -0.15 31.54 -0.78
CA TYR A 374 0.47 30.32 -1.29
C TYR A 374 1.78 30.00 -0.56
N SER A 375 2.54 31.02 -0.14
CA SER A 375 3.75 30.93 0.67
C SER A 375 3.50 30.18 1.99
N GLU A 376 2.41 30.53 2.68
CA GLU A 376 2.00 29.91 3.93
C GLU A 376 1.66 28.43 3.72
N ILE A 377 0.90 28.09 2.67
CA ILE A 377 0.56 26.70 2.36
C ILE A 377 1.81 25.86 2.10
N VAL A 378 2.78 26.41 1.37
CA VAL A 378 4.05 25.71 1.12
C VAL A 378 4.83 25.54 2.42
N SER A 379 4.90 26.57 3.27
CA SER A 379 5.54 26.51 4.58
C SER A 379 4.92 25.42 5.46
N TYR A 380 3.59 25.41 5.61
CA TYR A 380 2.87 24.38 6.36
C TYR A 380 3.11 22.98 5.77
N ALA A 381 3.07 22.84 4.45
CA ALA A 381 3.37 21.58 3.79
C ALA A 381 4.80 21.09 4.13
N THR A 382 5.80 21.96 4.06
CA THR A 382 7.18 21.58 4.40
C THR A 382 7.33 21.17 5.86
N LEU A 383 6.69 21.89 6.79
CA LEU A 383 6.72 21.57 8.21
C LEU A 383 6.04 20.22 8.51
N VAL A 384 4.86 19.97 7.94
CA VAL A 384 4.14 18.70 8.09
C VAL A 384 4.96 17.54 7.51
N SER A 385 5.61 17.74 6.36
CA SER A 385 6.51 16.74 5.78
C SER A 385 7.67 16.40 6.72
N ALA A 386 8.31 17.42 7.29
CA ALA A 386 9.42 17.24 8.22
C ALA A 386 8.98 16.47 9.49
N LYS A 387 7.87 16.90 10.12
CA LYS A 387 7.30 16.21 11.29
C LYS A 387 7.00 14.75 11.01
N ARG A 388 6.40 14.44 9.85
CA ARG A 388 6.08 13.07 9.44
C ARG A 388 7.33 12.22 9.24
N GLN A 389 8.36 12.75 8.58
CA GLN A 389 9.61 12.01 8.35
C GLN A 389 10.30 11.64 9.67
N VAL A 390 10.34 12.58 10.62
CA VAL A 390 10.92 12.32 11.95
C VAL A 390 10.05 11.36 12.76
N ALA A 391 8.72 11.48 12.69
CA ALA A 391 7.81 10.54 13.34
C ALA A 391 8.01 9.09 12.83
N ILE A 392 8.17 8.91 11.51
CA ILE A 392 8.47 7.60 10.92
C ILE A 392 9.79 7.04 11.49
N LYS A 393 10.84 7.87 11.57
CA LYS A 393 12.12 7.48 12.16
C LYS A 393 11.96 7.08 13.63
N PHE A 394 11.22 7.86 14.41
CA PHE A 394 10.91 7.55 15.81
C PHE A 394 10.22 6.18 15.95
N PHE A 395 9.17 5.90 15.19
CA PHE A 395 8.48 4.60 15.26
C PHE A 395 9.37 3.44 14.78
N LYS A 396 10.19 3.65 13.75
CA LYS A 396 11.18 2.64 13.33
C LYS A 396 12.19 2.32 14.42
N ILE A 397 12.62 3.31 15.22
CA ILE A 397 13.49 3.09 16.38
C ILE A 397 12.78 2.23 17.44
N GLN A 398 11.50 2.52 17.75
CA GLN A 398 10.74 1.71 18.72
C GLN A 398 10.61 0.27 18.25
N CYS A 399 10.20 0.05 16.99
CA CYS A 399 10.12 -1.28 16.41
C CYS A 399 11.49 -1.98 16.40
N ALA A 400 12.58 -1.27 16.08
CA ALA A 400 13.92 -1.86 16.10
C ALA A 400 14.37 -2.26 17.52
N LYS A 401 14.01 -1.49 18.55
CA LYS A 401 14.28 -1.86 19.96
C LYS A 401 13.51 -3.11 20.37
N GLU A 402 12.23 -3.20 20.00
CA GLU A 402 11.41 -4.39 20.23
C GLU A 402 11.95 -5.61 19.47
N GLU A 403 12.36 -5.42 18.21
CA GLU A 403 12.95 -6.46 17.37
C GLU A 403 14.24 -7.00 17.99
N VAL A 404 15.13 -6.15 18.53
CA VAL A 404 16.34 -6.60 19.24
C VAL A 404 15.99 -7.51 20.44
N LEU A 405 14.95 -7.16 21.20
CA LEU A 405 14.49 -7.98 22.33
C LEU A 405 13.96 -9.33 21.85
N GLN A 406 13.19 -9.36 20.76
CA GLN A 406 12.68 -10.61 20.18
C GLN A 406 13.81 -11.47 19.61
N LEU A 407 14.72 -10.88 18.84
CA LEU A 407 15.87 -11.56 18.28
C LEU A 407 16.77 -12.16 19.37
N ASN A 408 16.91 -11.52 20.54
CA ASN A 408 17.61 -12.11 21.67
C ASN A 408 17.00 -13.45 22.10
N VAL A 409 15.67 -13.59 22.07
CA VAL A 409 14.96 -14.85 22.36
C VAL A 409 15.18 -15.87 21.24
N GLU A 410 14.98 -15.47 19.98
CA GLU A 410 15.06 -16.37 18.83
C GLU A 410 16.48 -16.91 18.60
N VAL A 411 17.50 -16.08 18.83
CA VAL A 411 18.92 -16.48 18.80
C VAL A 411 19.20 -17.59 19.81
N GLN A 412 18.60 -17.52 21.00
CA GLN A 412 18.75 -18.56 22.02
C GLN A 412 17.97 -19.83 21.69
N ARG A 413 16.75 -19.69 21.17
CA ARG A 413 15.97 -20.84 20.68
C ARG A 413 16.75 -21.60 19.62
N LEU A 414 17.34 -20.90 18.66
CA LEU A 414 18.15 -21.52 17.62
C LEU A 414 19.39 -22.21 18.19
N HIS A 415 20.10 -21.58 19.14
CA HIS A 415 21.26 -22.19 19.80
C HIS A 415 20.88 -23.50 20.50
N VAL A 416 19.87 -23.47 21.40
CA VAL A 416 19.42 -24.64 22.15
C VAL A 416 18.94 -25.74 21.20
N TRP A 417 18.26 -25.36 20.11
CA TRP A 417 17.80 -26.30 19.11
C TRP A 417 18.95 -27.00 18.39
N ILE A 418 19.99 -26.25 17.99
CA ILE A 418 21.21 -26.80 17.37
C ILE A 418 21.88 -27.80 18.31
N ASP A 419 22.11 -27.41 19.56
CA ASP A 419 22.76 -28.26 20.55
C ASP A 419 21.98 -29.55 20.78
N ASN A 420 20.66 -29.44 20.90
CA ASN A 420 19.80 -30.60 21.12
C ASN A 420 19.77 -31.53 19.90
N GLU A 421 19.75 -30.98 18.68
CA GLU A 421 19.79 -31.76 17.45
C GLU A 421 21.12 -32.51 17.28
N ASP A 422 22.25 -31.82 17.46
CA ASP A 422 23.59 -32.41 17.38
C ASP A 422 23.74 -33.53 18.41
N ARG A 423 23.33 -33.28 19.65
CA ARG A 423 23.36 -34.27 20.73
C ARG A 423 22.49 -35.49 20.40
N THR A 424 21.26 -35.28 19.97
CA THR A 424 20.31 -36.38 19.66
C THR A 424 20.83 -37.26 18.53
N LEU A 425 21.37 -36.66 17.45
CA LEU A 425 21.92 -37.41 16.33
C LEU A 425 23.18 -38.20 16.72
N PHE A 426 24.04 -37.60 17.54
CA PHE A 426 25.26 -38.24 18.02
C PHE A 426 24.97 -39.39 19.00
N GLU A 427 24.05 -39.19 19.96
CA GLU A 427 23.58 -40.24 20.87
C GLU A 427 22.94 -41.40 20.09
N SER A 428 22.09 -41.11 19.10
CA SER A 428 21.48 -42.12 18.23
C SER A 428 22.52 -42.93 17.46
N TYR A 429 23.53 -42.28 16.89
CA TYR A 429 24.66 -42.96 16.26
C TYR A 429 25.37 -43.90 17.25
N ASN A 430 25.72 -43.42 18.45
CA ASN A 430 26.43 -44.21 19.45
C ASN A 430 25.62 -45.42 19.92
N ALA A 431 24.31 -45.25 20.16
CA ALA A 431 23.41 -46.33 20.56
C ALA A 431 23.27 -47.43 19.50
N THR A 432 23.34 -47.06 18.21
CA THR A 432 23.14 -48.00 17.10
C THR A 432 24.45 -48.66 16.64
N LYS A 433 25.60 -48.12 17.05
CA LYS A 433 26.95 -48.52 16.62
C LYS A 433 27.25 -50.00 16.84
N VAL A 434 26.78 -50.56 17.96
CA VAL A 434 27.05 -51.96 18.34
C VAL A 434 26.05 -52.92 17.68
N ASN A 435 24.77 -52.53 17.62
CA ASN A 435 23.68 -53.43 17.22
C ASN A 435 23.45 -53.48 15.70
N SER A 436 23.78 -52.42 14.97
CA SER A 436 23.60 -52.38 13.51
C SER A 436 24.64 -51.46 12.84
N PRO A 437 25.81 -52.00 12.46
CA PRO A 437 26.92 -51.20 11.91
C PRO A 437 26.57 -50.45 10.62
N LEU A 438 25.75 -51.04 9.74
CA LEU A 438 25.32 -50.40 8.49
C LEU A 438 24.39 -49.20 8.73
N LEU A 439 23.46 -49.33 9.69
CA LEU A 439 22.58 -48.24 10.09
C LEU A 439 23.36 -47.14 10.82
N ALA A 440 24.31 -47.51 11.69
CA ALA A 440 25.19 -46.58 12.37
C ALA A 440 26.05 -45.77 11.37
N ALA A 441 26.58 -46.40 10.33
CA ALA A 441 27.31 -45.70 9.26
C ALA A 441 26.42 -44.67 8.55
N LYS A 442 25.16 -45.01 8.27
CA LYS A 442 24.19 -44.07 7.67
C LYS A 442 23.85 -42.91 8.61
N LEU A 443 23.61 -43.19 9.91
CA LEU A 443 23.35 -42.17 10.93
C LEU A 443 24.54 -41.24 11.12
N TYR A 444 25.76 -41.77 11.09
CA TYR A 444 26.98 -40.96 11.16
C TYR A 444 27.11 -40.01 9.96
N LEU A 445 26.80 -40.47 8.74
CA LEU A 445 26.79 -39.60 7.56
C LEU A 445 25.75 -38.48 7.67
N LEU A 446 24.58 -38.76 8.25
CA LEU A 446 23.55 -37.75 8.52
C LEU A 446 24.03 -36.76 9.58
N TYR A 447 24.59 -37.25 10.69
CA TYR A 447 25.20 -36.42 11.74
C TYR A 447 26.30 -35.53 11.17
N ALA A 448 27.28 -36.07 10.44
CA ALA A 448 28.39 -35.30 9.89
C ALA A 448 27.94 -34.24 8.88
N LYS A 449 26.86 -34.52 8.12
CA LYS A 449 26.23 -33.50 7.26
C LYS A 449 25.57 -32.41 8.10
N GLN A 450 24.77 -32.80 9.10
CA GLN A 450 24.02 -31.87 9.94
C GLN A 450 24.93 -30.99 10.80
N HIS A 451 25.92 -31.59 11.46
CA HIS A 451 26.90 -30.91 12.30
C HIS A 451 27.69 -29.85 11.53
N ARG A 452 28.08 -30.10 10.27
CA ARG A 452 28.72 -29.08 9.42
C ARG A 452 27.82 -27.87 9.19
N ILE A 453 26.52 -28.11 9.01
CA ILE A 453 25.56 -27.05 8.79
C ILE A 453 25.31 -26.28 10.11
N ASN A 454 25.16 -27.00 11.22
CA ASN A 454 25.06 -26.44 12.57
C ASN A 454 26.27 -25.58 12.94
N ASN A 455 27.49 -25.97 12.54
CA ASN A 455 28.69 -25.16 12.70
C ASN A 455 28.61 -23.80 11.97
N VAL A 456 28.00 -23.74 10.78
CA VAL A 456 27.77 -22.47 10.07
C VAL A 456 26.81 -21.57 10.86
N HIS A 457 25.77 -22.15 11.47
CA HIS A 457 24.87 -21.39 12.34
C HIS A 457 25.57 -20.92 13.61
N CYS A 458 26.30 -21.78 14.31
CA CYS A 458 27.04 -21.42 15.51
C CYS A 458 28.02 -20.28 15.24
N ASN A 459 28.72 -20.29 14.09
CA ASN A 459 29.57 -19.18 13.68
C ASN A 459 28.81 -17.85 13.54
N ARG A 460 27.61 -17.87 12.94
CA ARG A 460 26.79 -16.66 12.81
C ARG A 460 26.21 -16.21 14.14
N LEU A 461 25.79 -17.14 15.00
CA LEU A 461 25.33 -16.83 16.35
C LEU A 461 26.46 -16.22 17.19
N ARG A 462 27.70 -16.72 17.07
CA ARG A 462 28.89 -16.10 17.67
C ARG A 462 29.12 -14.68 17.18
N CYS A 463 28.82 -14.37 15.91
CA CYS A 463 28.83 -12.99 15.44
C CYS A 463 27.77 -12.14 16.15
N ILE A 464 26.56 -12.67 16.36
CA ILE A 464 25.47 -11.96 17.06
C ILE A 464 25.84 -11.69 18.53
N TYR A 465 26.47 -12.65 19.23
CA TYR A 465 26.86 -12.47 20.64
C TYR A 465 27.85 -11.32 20.86
N LYS A 466 28.55 -10.90 19.81
CA LYS A 466 29.49 -9.77 19.84
C LYS A 466 28.83 -8.43 19.50
N LEU A 467 27.56 -8.43 19.06
CA LEU A 467 26.84 -7.22 18.71
C LEU A 467 26.29 -6.51 19.96
N GLU A 468 26.26 -5.19 19.90
CA GLU A 468 25.67 -4.35 20.92
C GLU A 468 24.16 -4.62 21.05
N GLY A 469 23.67 -4.77 22.29
CA GLY A 469 22.25 -5.09 22.56
C GLY A 469 21.96 -6.56 22.87
N TYR A 470 22.91 -7.48 22.66
CA TYR A 470 22.73 -8.88 23.05
C TYR A 470 22.96 -9.03 24.55
N THR A 471 21.92 -9.41 25.29
CA THR A 471 21.93 -9.41 26.76
C THR A 471 21.79 -10.79 27.40
N ARG A 472 21.57 -11.86 26.63
CA ARG A 472 21.37 -13.21 27.18
C ARG A 472 22.70 -13.95 27.41
N GLN A 473 22.71 -14.86 28.39
CA GLN A 473 23.89 -15.63 28.76
C GLN A 473 24.33 -16.59 27.65
N ILE A 474 25.63 -16.58 27.32
CA ILE A 474 26.25 -17.56 26.43
C ILE A 474 26.34 -18.88 27.19
N TYR A 475 25.49 -19.85 26.87
CA TYR A 475 25.69 -21.22 27.34
C TYR A 475 26.85 -21.84 26.54
N SER A 476 28.04 -21.84 27.14
CA SER A 476 29.17 -22.64 26.67
C SER A 476 29.17 -23.97 27.41
N MET A 477 28.75 -25.03 26.74
CA MET A 477 28.91 -26.42 27.22
C MET A 477 29.92 -27.20 26.35
N LEU A 478 30.93 -26.52 25.82
CA LEU A 478 32.14 -27.16 25.29
C LEU A 478 33.34 -26.43 25.89
N GLY A 479 33.92 -27.08 26.90
CA GLY A 479 35.14 -26.62 27.57
C GLY A 479 36.32 -26.53 26.60
N ASP A 480 37.28 -25.70 27.02
CA ASP A 480 38.61 -25.53 26.46
C ASP A 480 39.18 -26.80 25.81
N MET A 481 39.40 -26.73 24.50
CA MET A 481 40.55 -27.35 23.85
C MET A 481 41.17 -26.28 22.95
N SER A 482 42.20 -25.64 23.50
CA SER A 482 43.09 -24.75 22.76
C SER A 482 43.97 -25.53 21.78
N ALA A 483 44.40 -24.81 20.74
CA ALA A 483 45.54 -25.06 19.87
C ALA A 483 45.48 -26.23 18.88
N GLY A 484 45.42 -25.87 17.59
CA GLY A 484 46.01 -26.66 16.52
C GLY A 484 45.12 -26.88 15.30
N SER A 485 45.09 -25.93 14.37
CA SER A 485 45.28 -26.19 12.93
C SER A 485 45.05 -24.89 12.14
N ASN A 486 46.14 -24.34 11.61
CA ASN A 486 46.12 -23.37 10.53
C ASN A 486 45.46 -24.02 9.31
N HIS A 487 44.28 -23.57 8.91
CA HIS A 487 43.84 -23.68 7.51
C HIS A 487 42.87 -22.56 7.12
N ASN A 488 43.43 -21.66 6.31
CA ASN A 488 42.80 -20.84 5.28
C ASN A 488 41.74 -19.83 5.72
N GLU A 489 42.24 -18.74 6.33
CA GLU A 489 41.78 -17.39 6.02
C GLU A 489 41.89 -17.16 4.51
N ASN A 490 40.80 -17.37 3.76
CA ASN A 490 40.54 -16.80 2.43
C ASN A 490 39.21 -17.36 1.93
N ASP A 491 38.13 -16.78 2.44
CA ASP A 491 36.84 -16.68 1.73
C ASP A 491 36.21 -15.37 2.18
N ASP A 492 36.93 -14.28 1.89
CA ASP A 492 36.37 -12.94 1.77
C ASP A 492 35.38 -12.97 0.60
N LEU A 493 34.14 -13.42 0.87
CA LEU A 493 33.03 -13.17 -0.02
C LEU A 493 32.61 -11.71 0.16
N ASP A 494 33.34 -10.86 -0.56
CA ASP A 494 33.11 -9.46 -0.88
C ASP A 494 31.93 -8.80 -0.13
N LEU A 495 32.25 -8.28 1.05
CA LEU A 495 31.36 -7.56 1.96
C LEU A 495 31.14 -6.08 1.55
N THR A 496 31.55 -5.69 0.34
CA THR A 496 31.46 -4.28 -0.11
C THR A 496 30.12 -3.89 -0.74
N LEU A 497 29.22 -4.84 -1.03
CA LEU A 497 27.99 -4.56 -1.80
C LEU A 497 26.78 -4.07 -0.99
N ILE A 498 26.91 -3.75 0.30
CA ILE A 498 25.78 -3.25 1.13
C ILE A 498 26.15 -1.97 1.90
N LYS A 499 27.14 -1.20 1.44
CA LYS A 499 27.52 0.08 2.08
C LYS A 499 27.00 1.35 1.39
N ASP A 500 26.33 1.27 0.24
CA ASP A 500 26.04 2.46 -0.56
C ASP A 500 24.58 2.96 -0.56
N GLU A 501 23.65 2.33 0.16
CA GLU A 501 22.24 2.78 0.15
C GLU A 501 21.81 3.55 1.40
N LEU A 502 22.41 3.30 2.58
CA LEU A 502 22.03 3.99 3.83
C LEU A 502 22.77 5.32 4.06
N ASN A 503 23.98 5.47 3.51
CA ASN A 503 24.76 6.70 3.65
C ASN A 503 24.18 7.90 2.89
N ASN A 504 23.28 7.67 1.94
CA ASN A 504 22.64 8.72 1.13
C ASN A 504 21.43 9.37 1.83
N GLU A 505 20.90 8.79 2.91
CA GLU A 505 19.79 9.35 3.70
C GLU A 505 20.27 10.34 4.77
N ALA A 506 21.48 10.17 5.31
CA ALA A 506 22.03 11.04 6.35
C ALA A 506 22.58 12.37 5.79
N VAL A 507 23.20 12.34 4.61
CA VAL A 507 23.86 13.50 3.99
C VAL A 507 22.86 14.59 3.57
N ARG A 508 21.61 14.23 3.21
CA ARG A 508 20.63 15.19 2.67
C ARG A 508 19.89 16.03 3.73
N LEU A 509 19.94 15.64 5.01
CA LEU A 509 19.31 16.40 6.08
C LEU A 509 20.21 17.53 6.60
N GLU A 510 21.53 17.36 6.51
CA GLU A 510 22.48 18.42 6.86
C GLU A 510 22.42 19.58 5.85
N ASP A 511 22.26 19.29 4.56
CA ASP A 511 22.11 20.30 3.51
C ASP A 511 20.75 21.04 3.59
N TYR A 512 19.69 20.37 4.07
CA TYR A 512 18.37 20.98 4.25
C TYR A 512 18.28 21.87 5.50
N ILE A 513 18.97 21.49 6.58
CA ILE A 513 19.04 22.31 7.81
C ILE A 513 19.90 23.58 7.58
N ARG A 514 20.92 23.52 6.72
CA ARG A 514 21.74 24.69 6.35
C ARG A 514 21.01 25.72 5.49
N GLY A 515 19.88 25.37 4.86
CA GLY A 515 19.11 26.27 3.99
C GLY A 515 18.04 27.11 4.71
N ILE A 516 17.94 27.02 6.04
CA ILE A 516 16.92 27.71 6.86
C ILE A 516 17.58 28.69 7.86
N SER A 517 18.90 28.92 7.77
CA SER A 517 19.58 30.00 8.50
C SER A 517 19.47 31.34 7.78
#